data_AF-A0A946E7E7-F1
#
_entry.id   AF-A0A946E7E7-F1
#
_cell.length_a   1.000
_cell.length_b   1.000
_cell.length_c   1.000
_cell.angle_alpha   90.00
_cell.angle_beta   90.00
_cell.angle_gamma   90.00
#
_symmetry.space_group_name_H-M   'P 1'
#
loop_
_entity.id
_entity.type
_entity.pdbx_description
1 polymer ?
#
loop_
_entity_poly.entity_id
_entity_poly.type
_entity_poly.pdbx_seq_one_letter_code
_entity_poly.pdbx_strand_id
1 'polypeptide(L)'
;NEASRCLALTAIWSSGLNANEHIDEIIQTAINGSFLEAFEALTIIENLDPPFEEEVILNSQLILKTYFGNHEKSEKSEILRNITAIINGINSNLQ
;
A
#
# COMPACT_ATOMS: atom_id res chain seq x y z
N ASN A 1 9.76 14.61 1.66
CA ASN A 1 9.70 14.80 3.13
C ASN A 1 8.29 14.38 3.59
N GLU A 2 8.02 14.30 4.88
CA GLU A 2 6.73 13.81 5.42
C GLU A 2 5.53 14.63 4.92
N ALA A 3 5.59 15.96 4.99
CA ALA A 3 4.51 16.83 4.55
C ALA A 3 4.10 16.58 3.09
N SER A 4 5.07 16.34 2.20
CA SER A 4 4.77 16.01 0.79
C SER A 4 4.07 14.66 0.63
N ARG A 5 4.43 13.64 1.43
CA ARG A 5 3.80 12.31 1.36
C ARG A 5 2.37 12.35 1.88
N CYS A 6 2.14 13.02 3.02
CA CYS A 6 0.80 13.24 3.54
C CYS A 6 -0.08 13.97 2.52
N LEU A 7 0.42 15.06 1.92
CA LEU A 7 -0.31 15.80 0.90
C LEU A 7 -0.65 14.92 -0.32
N ALA A 8 0.30 14.09 -0.78
CA ALA A 8 0.08 13.19 -1.90
C ALA A 8 -1.01 12.14 -1.61
N LEU A 9 -0.94 11.47 -0.46
CA LEU A 9 -1.95 10.49 -0.05
C LEU A 9 -3.34 11.13 0.07
N THR A 10 -3.43 12.27 0.75
CA THR A 10 -4.70 13.00 0.88
C THR A 10 -5.23 13.46 -0.47
N ALA A 11 -4.37 13.91 -1.38
CA ALA A 11 -4.77 14.32 -2.72
C ALA A 11 -5.29 13.14 -3.55
N ILE A 12 -4.61 11.99 -3.50
CA ILE A 12 -5.07 10.74 -4.15
C ILE A 12 -6.46 10.39 -3.65
N TRP A 13 -6.62 10.25 -2.33
CA TRP A 13 -7.91 9.91 -1.71
C TRP A 13 -9.02 10.91 -2.08
N SER A 14 -8.74 12.21 -1.94
CA SER A 14 -9.74 13.26 -2.16
C SER A 14 -10.11 13.45 -3.64
N SER A 15 -9.23 13.05 -4.56
CA SER A 15 -9.47 13.22 -5.99
C SER A 15 -10.45 12.21 -6.58
N GLY A 16 -10.66 11.08 -5.90
CA GLY A 16 -11.40 9.93 -6.45
C GLY A 16 -10.71 9.27 -7.66
N LEU A 17 -9.42 9.56 -7.88
CA LEU A 17 -8.64 8.91 -8.92
C LEU A 17 -8.37 7.45 -8.55
N ASN A 18 -8.43 6.58 -9.56
CA ASN A 18 -7.95 5.22 -9.43
C ASN A 18 -6.42 5.20 -9.57
N ALA A 19 -5.72 4.81 -8.50
CA ALA A 19 -4.26 4.82 -8.41
C ALA A 19 -3.63 3.42 -8.50
N ASN A 20 -4.28 2.46 -9.19
CA ASN A 20 -3.82 1.08 -9.32
C ASN A 20 -2.39 0.91 -9.82
N GLU A 21 -1.99 1.73 -10.79
CA GLU A 21 -0.64 1.68 -11.37
C GLU A 21 0.45 2.07 -10.36
N HIS A 22 0.08 2.63 -9.20
CA HIS A 22 0.98 3.15 -8.17
C HIS A 22 0.82 2.44 -6.82
N ILE A 23 0.21 1.25 -6.78
CA ILE A 23 0.00 0.51 -5.52
C ILE A 23 1.32 0.28 -4.79
N ASP A 24 2.37 -0.12 -5.50
CA ASP A 24 3.69 -0.36 -4.95
C ASP A 24 4.33 0.91 -4.36
N GLU A 25 4.16 2.07 -5.02
CA GLU A 25 4.58 3.37 -4.50
C GLU A 25 3.81 3.80 -3.24
N ILE A 26 2.49 3.55 -3.20
CA ILE A 26 1.64 3.81 -2.04
C ILE A 26 2.08 2.93 -0.85
N ILE A 27 2.36 1.65 -1.11
CA ILE A 27 2.91 0.71 -0.12
C ILE A 27 4.29 1.16 0.37
N GLN A 28 5.15 1.61 -0.53
CA GLN A 28 6.47 2.11 -0.18
C GLN A 28 6.38 3.36 0.70
N THR A 29 5.37 4.20 0.47
CA THR A 29 5.02 5.35 1.32
C THR A 29 4.58 4.88 2.71
N ALA A 30 3.72 3.86 2.81
CA ALA A 30 3.31 3.27 4.08
C ALA A 30 4.50 2.70 4.88
N ILE A 31 5.42 2.01 4.21
CA ILE A 31 6.63 1.44 4.84
C ILE A 31 7.55 2.52 5.37
N ASN A 32 7.76 3.61 4.63
CA ASN A 32 8.71 4.67 4.98
C ASN A 32 8.09 5.77 5.84
N GLY A 33 6.77 5.83 5.93
CA GLY A 33 6.02 6.87 6.62
C GLY A 33 5.73 6.56 8.09
N SER A 34 5.04 7.50 8.71
CA SER A 34 4.43 7.37 10.03
C SER A 34 3.31 6.33 10.05
N PHE A 35 2.81 6.01 11.24
CA PHE A 35 1.62 5.18 11.40
C PHE A 35 0.42 5.76 10.64
N LEU A 36 0.22 7.08 10.70
CA LEU A 36 -0.90 7.75 10.03
C LEU A 36 -0.79 7.67 8.51
N GLU A 37 0.42 7.84 7.95
CA GLU A 37 0.66 7.66 6.51
C GLU A 37 0.37 6.22 6.06
N ALA A 38 0.72 5.23 6.88
CA ALA A 38 0.39 3.84 6.58
C ALA A 38 -1.11 3.56 6.65
N PHE A 39 -1.82 4.19 7.60
CA PHE A 39 -3.28 4.06 7.72
C PHE A 39 -4.01 4.65 6.51
N GLU A 40 -3.63 5.85 6.07
CA GLU A 40 -4.19 6.48 4.88
C GLU A 40 -3.91 5.65 3.62
N ALA A 41 -2.69 5.13 3.49
CA ALA A 41 -2.32 4.23 2.40
C ALA A 41 -3.18 2.95 2.37
N LEU A 42 -3.45 2.35 3.55
CA LEU A 42 -4.37 1.22 3.66
C LEU A 42 -5.77 1.59 3.16
N THR A 43 -6.32 2.73 3.60
CA THR A 43 -7.66 3.19 3.17
C THR A 43 -7.74 3.39 1.66
N ILE A 44 -6.70 3.97 1.04
CA ILE A 44 -6.63 4.12 -0.41
C ILE A 44 -6.65 2.74 -1.08
N ILE A 45 -5.77 1.82 -0.67
CA ILE A 45 -5.64 0.48 -1.27
C ILE A 45 -6.93 -0.33 -1.12
N GLU A 46 -7.64 -0.22 0.00
CA GLU A 46 -8.93 -0.89 0.23
C GLU A 46 -10.05 -0.44 -0.74
N ASN A 47 -9.94 0.77 -1.30
CA ASN A 47 -10.95 1.37 -2.16
C ASN A 47 -10.53 1.42 -3.63
N LEU A 48 -9.46 0.72 -4.01
CA LEU A 48 -9.04 0.63 -5.40
C LEU A 48 -9.94 -0.34 -6.18
N ASP A 49 -10.31 0.08 -7.40
CA ASP A 49 -11.16 -0.70 -8.31
C ASP A 49 -10.32 -1.33 -9.43
N PRO A 50 -10.62 -2.53 -9.95
CA PRO A 50 -9.91 -3.14 -11.07
C PRO A 50 -9.97 -2.29 -12.37
N PRO A 51 -9.09 -2.55 -13.36
CA PRO A 51 -8.17 -3.68 -13.47
C PRO A 51 -6.87 -3.48 -12.68
N PHE A 52 -6.38 -4.56 -12.07
CA PHE A 52 -5.08 -4.58 -11.40
C PHE A 52 -4.02 -5.20 -12.31
N GLU A 53 -2.83 -4.61 -12.33
CA GLU A 53 -1.71 -5.11 -13.11
C GLU A 53 -0.92 -6.14 -12.30
N GLU A 54 -0.74 -7.34 -12.87
CA GLU A 54 -0.03 -8.44 -12.19
C GLU A 54 1.39 -8.03 -11.76
N GLU A 55 2.13 -7.31 -12.61
CA GLU A 55 3.48 -6.84 -12.29
C GLU A 55 3.50 -5.94 -11.04
N VAL A 56 2.59 -4.98 -10.94
CA VAL A 56 2.48 -4.07 -9.78
C VAL A 56 2.12 -4.85 -8.52
N ILE A 57 1.21 -5.83 -8.61
CA ILE A 57 0.81 -6.68 -7.49
C ILE A 57 1.96 -7.57 -7.01
N LEU A 58 2.70 -8.21 -7.91
CA LEU A 58 3.86 -9.02 -7.57
C LEU A 58 4.99 -8.19 -6.94
N ASN A 59 5.25 -6.99 -7.48
CA ASN A 59 6.22 -6.05 -6.90
C ASN A 59 5.80 -5.62 -5.48
N SER A 60 4.52 -5.33 -5.29
CA SER A 60 3.95 -4.99 -3.99
C SER A 60 4.14 -6.10 -2.96
N GLN A 61 3.90 -7.36 -3.34
CA GLN A 61 4.15 -8.52 -2.48
C GLN A 61 5.63 -8.66 -2.11
N LEU A 62 6.53 -8.45 -3.07
CA LEU A 62 7.98 -8.52 -2.83
C LEU A 62 8.44 -7.44 -1.84
N ILE A 63 7.97 -6.20 -2.00
CA ILE A 63 8.27 -5.07 -1.12
C ILE A 63 7.82 -5.38 0.32
N LEU A 64 6.58 -5.84 0.51
CA LEU A 64 6.04 -6.18 1.83
C LEU A 64 6.79 -7.35 2.47
N LYS A 65 7.08 -8.41 1.69
CA LYS A 65 7.87 -9.55 2.17
C LYS A 65 9.26 -9.12 2.63
N THR A 66 9.91 -8.23 1.87
CA THR A 66 11.23 -7.69 2.21
C THR A 66 11.18 -6.87 3.49
N TYR A 67 10.14 -6.04 3.66
CA TYR A 67 9.94 -5.28 4.89
C TYR A 67 9.84 -6.21 6.11
N PHE A 68 8.97 -7.22 6.08
CA PHE A 68 8.79 -8.14 7.20
C PHE A 68 9.97 -9.07 7.46
N GLY A 69 10.81 -9.35 6.46
CA GLY A 69 12.04 -10.11 6.65
C GLY A 69 13.16 -9.33 7.37
N ASN A 70 13.13 -8.00 7.28
CA ASN A 70 14.23 -7.13 7.70
C ASN A 70 13.91 -6.24 8.90
N HIS A 71 12.65 -6.21 9.37
CA HIS A 71 12.20 -5.32 10.44
C HIS A 71 11.52 -6.10 11.56
N GLU A 72 11.74 -5.67 12.80
CA GLU A 72 11.03 -6.18 13.97
C GLU A 72 9.56 -5.75 13.97
N LYS A 73 8.72 -6.47 14.73
CA LYS A 73 7.30 -6.14 14.87
C LYS A 73 7.16 -4.76 15.53
N SER A 74 6.40 -3.89 14.89
CA SER A 74 6.00 -2.57 15.38
C SER A 74 4.48 -2.42 15.33
N GLU A 75 3.96 -1.33 15.89
CA GLU A 75 2.54 -0.95 15.76
C GLU A 75 2.12 -0.84 14.28
N LYS A 76 2.98 -0.24 13.44
CA LYS A 76 2.77 -0.12 11.98
C LYS A 76 2.74 -1.47 11.26
N SER A 77 3.37 -2.50 11.83
CA SER A 77 3.40 -3.83 11.23
C SER A 77 2.00 -4.46 11.11
N GLU A 78 1.03 -4.06 11.93
CA GLU A 78 -0.35 -4.56 11.82
C GLU A 78 -1.08 -3.97 10.61
N ILE A 79 -0.94 -2.66 10.36
CA ILE A 79 -1.46 -2.02 9.14
C ILE A 79 -0.84 -2.67 7.89
N LEU A 80 0.48 -2.84 7.87
CA LEU A 80 1.17 -3.44 6.72
C LEU A 80 0.76 -4.91 6.49
N ARG A 81 0.33 -5.63 7.54
CA ARG A 81 -0.25 -6.99 7.39
C ARG A 81 -1.64 -6.94 6.74
N ASN A 82 -2.46 -5.95 7.08
CA ASN A 82 -3.76 -5.77 6.43
C ASN A 82 -3.58 -5.44 4.95
N ILE A 83 -2.66 -4.53 4.61
CA ILE A 83 -2.27 -4.26 3.23
C ILE A 83 -1.83 -5.55 2.53
N THR A 84 -0.96 -6.34 3.17
CA THR A 84 -0.51 -7.64 2.61
C THR A 84 -1.67 -8.58 2.31
N ALA A 85 -2.67 -8.65 3.20
CA ALA A 85 -3.84 -9.50 3.00
C ALA A 85 -4.66 -9.06 1.78
N ILE A 86 -4.84 -7.76 1.58
CA ILE A 86 -5.55 -7.20 0.42
C ILE A 86 -4.81 -7.53 -0.87
N ILE A 87 -3.50 -7.24 -0.94
CA ILE A 87 -2.68 -7.50 -2.12
C ILE A 87 -2.67 -8.99 -2.49
N ASN A 88 -2.56 -9.88 -1.49
CA ASN A 88 -2.65 -11.33 -1.73
C ASN A 88 -4.03 -11.74 -2.24
N GLY A 89 -5.10 -11.15 -1.71
CA GLY A 89 -6.47 -11.37 -2.17
C GLY A 89 -6.66 -10.94 -3.63
N ILE A 90 -6.11 -9.79 -4.03
CA ILE A 90 -6.11 -9.32 -5.41
C ILE A 90 -5.37 -10.33 -6.31
N ASN A 91 -4.16 -10.74 -5.94
CA ASN A 91 -3.38 -11.69 -6.73
C ASN A 91 -4.10 -13.03 -6.93
N SER A 92 -4.77 -13.54 -5.88
CA SER A 92 -5.57 -14.76 -5.98
C SER A 92 -6.77 -14.65 -6.93
N ASN A 93 -7.30 -13.44 -7.16
CA ASN A 93 -8.40 -13.21 -8.10
C ASN A 93 -7.93 -12.97 -9.54
N LEU A 94 -6.63 -12.74 -9.77
CA LEU A 94 -6.05 -12.60 -11.10
C LEU A 94 -5.75 -13.95 -11.77
N GLN A 95 -5.59 -15.02 -10.98
CA GLN A 95 -5.30 -16.40 -11.43
C GLN A 95 -6.58 -17.19 -11.75
#